data_AF-A0A2V9CT25-F1
#
_entry.id   AF-A0A2V9CT25-F1
#
_cell.length_a   1.000
_cell.length_b   1.000
_cell.length_c   1.000
_cell.angle_alpha   90.00
_cell.angle_beta   90.00
_cell.angle_gamma   90.00
#
_symmetry.space_group_name_H-M   'P 1'
#
loop_
_entity.id
_entity.type
_entity.pdbx_description
1 polymer ?
#
loop_
_entity_poly.entity_id
_entity_poly.type
_entity_poly.pdbx_seq_one_letter_code
_entity_poly.pdbx_strand_id
1 'polypeptide(L)'
;MTTLTDRRNETRVNVRIPLRYKLIGNQSDAEQMAESENLSHRGVFMWTAYPLKVGAQVALRLRMPSEISGISASEVHCTARVIRIQESDSGGLVGVGLRIERYHATGERERWAS
;
A
#
# COMPACT_ATOMS: atom_id res chain seq x y z
N MET A 1 -13.57 -20.87 -21.60
CA MET A 1 -12.24 -20.37 -21.20
C MET A 1 -12.32 -18.86 -21.09
N THR A 2 -12.69 -18.34 -19.93
CA THR A 2 -12.90 -16.90 -19.73
C THR A 2 -11.53 -16.25 -19.57
N THR A 3 -11.10 -15.50 -20.59
CA THR A 3 -9.93 -14.65 -20.52
C THR A 3 -10.15 -13.64 -19.39
N LEU A 4 -9.46 -13.81 -18.27
CA LEU A 4 -9.33 -12.79 -17.24
C LEU A 4 -8.60 -11.62 -17.88
N THR A 5 -9.37 -10.68 -18.45
CA THR A 5 -8.85 -9.44 -19.01
C THR A 5 -8.03 -8.77 -17.92
N ASP A 6 -6.71 -8.79 -18.06
CA ASP A 6 -5.85 -7.99 -17.22
C ASP A 6 -6.14 -6.52 -17.54
N ARG A 7 -6.99 -5.90 -16.72
CA ARG A 7 -7.39 -4.49 -16.84
C ARG A 7 -6.29 -3.55 -16.32
N ARG A 8 -5.04 -4.02 -16.15
CA ARG A 8 -3.98 -3.29 -15.45
C ARG A 8 -3.07 -2.62 -16.47
N ASN A 9 -3.41 -1.37 -16.81
CA ASN A 9 -2.66 -0.56 -17.77
C ASN A 9 -1.32 0.00 -17.24
N GLU A 10 -0.75 -0.57 -16.18
CA GLU A 10 0.42 -0.02 -15.47
C GLU A 10 1.45 -1.08 -15.09
N THR A 11 2.71 -0.75 -15.34
CA THR A 11 3.87 -1.55 -14.94
C THR A 11 3.90 -1.73 -13.43
N ARG A 12 3.83 -2.98 -12.99
CA ARG A 12 4.08 -3.39 -11.61
C ARG A 12 5.47 -4.00 -11.50
N VAL A 13 6.19 -3.63 -10.46
CA VAL A 13 7.43 -4.28 -10.09
C VAL A 13 7.14 -5.23 -8.93
N ASN A 14 7.50 -6.51 -9.10
CA ASN A 14 7.42 -7.51 -8.05
C ASN A 14 8.63 -7.31 -7.14
N VAL A 15 8.44 -6.49 -6.11
CA VAL A 15 9.49 -6.14 -5.16
C VAL A 15 8.93 -6.23 -3.75
N ARG A 16 9.71 -6.86 -2.88
CA ARG A 16 9.45 -6.90 -1.45
C ARG A 16 10.15 -5.73 -0.81
N ILE A 17 9.38 -4.71 -0.45
CA ILE A 17 9.89 -3.62 0.38
C ILE A 17 9.11 -3.55 1.68
N PRO A 18 9.80 -3.24 2.79
CA PRO A 18 9.13 -2.92 4.03
C PRO A 18 8.34 -1.63 3.84
N LEU A 19 7.13 -1.61 4.38
CA LEU A 19 6.27 -0.44 4.42
C LEU A 19 5.61 -0.31 5.79
N ARG A 20 5.16 0.90 6.09
CA ARG A 20 4.42 1.22 7.30
C ARG A 20 3.08 1.83 6.93
N TYR A 21 2.03 1.49 7.67
CA TYR A 21 0.71 2.07 7.43
C TYR A 21 -0.08 2.29 8.71
N LYS A 22 -1.04 3.21 8.63
CA LYS A 22 -1.99 3.54 9.69
C LYS A 22 -3.39 3.62 9.11
N LEU A 23 -4.39 3.12 9.83
CA LEU A 23 -5.79 3.24 9.44
C LEU A 23 -6.27 4.68 9.68
N ILE A 24 -6.88 5.29 8.68
CA ILE A 24 -7.43 6.65 8.79
C ILE A 24 -8.87 6.58 9.31
N GLY A 25 -9.19 7.38 10.32
CA GLY A 25 -10.53 7.49 10.88
C GLY A 25 -10.88 6.45 11.95
N ASN A 26 -9.92 5.61 12.37
CA ASN A 26 -10.06 4.81 13.58
C ASN A 26 -9.33 5.49 14.75
N GLN A 27 -9.78 5.28 15.99
CA GLN A 27 -9.16 5.90 17.17
C GLN A 27 -7.81 5.26 17.56
N SER A 28 -7.38 4.22 16.85
CA SER A 28 -6.08 3.60 17.09
C SER A 28 -5.03 4.20 16.15
N ASP A 29 -4.10 4.95 16.72
CA ASP A 29 -2.92 5.50 16.02
C ASP A 29 -1.77 4.51 15.82
N ALA A 30 -2.02 3.22 16.10
CA ALA A 30 -1.00 2.19 16.05
C ALA A 30 -0.49 1.97 14.62
N GLU A 31 0.73 2.42 14.38
CA GLU A 31 1.45 2.13 13.15
C GLU A 31 1.68 0.63 12.99
N GLN A 32 1.33 0.11 11.82
CA GLN A 32 1.52 -1.27 11.44
C GLN A 32 2.68 -1.39 10.45
N MET A 33 3.38 -2.52 10.48
CA MET A 33 4.41 -2.88 9.50
C MET A 33 3.90 -3.99 8.59
N ALA A 34 4.28 -3.94 7.32
CA ALA A 34 4.02 -5.00 6.35
C ALA A 34 5.12 -5.01 5.27
N GLU A 35 5.07 -6.01 4.40
CA GLU A 35 5.89 -6.06 3.19
C GLU A 35 5.00 -6.03 1.96
N SER A 36 5.41 -5.27 0.94
CA SER A 36 4.80 -5.38 -0.37
C SER A 36 5.18 -6.71 -1.01
N GLU A 37 4.32 -7.20 -1.89
CA GLU A 37 4.68 -8.21 -2.88
C GLU A 37 4.91 -7.56 -4.24
N ASN A 38 4.10 -6.55 -4.58
CA ASN A 38 4.25 -5.78 -5.79
C ASN A 38 3.73 -4.34 -5.64
N LEU A 39 4.28 -3.45 -6.47
CA LEU A 39 4.03 -2.02 -6.43
C LEU A 39 3.88 -1.45 -7.84
N SER A 40 3.07 -0.40 -7.97
CA SER A 40 3.06 0.52 -9.12
C SER A 40 2.82 1.95 -8.63
N HIS A 41 2.84 2.92 -9.56
CA HIS A 41 2.46 4.31 -9.27
C HIS A 41 1.05 4.51 -8.71
N ARG A 42 0.12 3.56 -8.90
CA ARG A 42 -1.27 3.71 -8.44
C ARG A 42 -1.67 2.70 -7.39
N GLY A 43 -0.79 1.78 -7.00
CA GLY A 43 -1.20 0.76 -6.06
C GLY A 43 -0.09 -0.07 -5.46
N VAL A 44 -0.45 -0.69 -4.35
CA VAL A 44 0.40 -1.58 -3.57
C VAL A 44 -0.37 -2.87 -3.36
N PHE A 45 0.31 -4.01 -3.48
CA PHE A 45 -0.16 -5.26 -2.92
C PHE A 45 0.78 -5.68 -1.80
N MET A 46 0.24 -5.98 -0.62
CA MET A 46 1.00 -6.29 0.58
C MET A 46 0.36 -7.43 1.36
N TRP A 47 1.15 -8.07 2.22
CA TRP A 47 0.67 -9.08 3.17
C TRP A 47 0.72 -8.52 4.59
N THR A 48 -0.35 -8.73 5.36
CA THR A 48 -0.41 -8.26 6.74
C THR A 48 -1.28 -9.17 7.62
N ALA A 49 -0.95 -9.22 8.92
CA ALA A 49 -1.77 -9.89 9.93
C ALA A 49 -2.91 -8.98 10.45
N TYR A 50 -2.89 -7.68 10.11
CA TYR A 50 -3.92 -6.75 10.56
C TYR A 50 -5.21 -6.90 9.75
N PRO A 51 -6.39 -6.96 10.39
CA PRO A 51 -7.66 -7.19 9.72
C PRO A 51 -8.19 -5.93 9.01
N LEU A 52 -7.64 -5.63 7.83
CA LEU A 52 -8.15 -4.56 6.96
C LEU A 52 -9.44 -4.99 6.24
N LYS A 53 -10.31 -4.01 5.95
CA LYS A 53 -11.57 -4.20 5.22
C LYS A 53 -11.55 -3.43 3.90
N VAL A 54 -12.23 -3.96 2.88
CA VAL A 54 -12.46 -3.22 1.62
C VAL A 54 -13.13 -1.88 1.92
N GLY A 55 -12.67 -0.83 1.26
CA GLY A 55 -13.12 0.55 1.47
C GLY A 55 -12.35 1.32 2.55
N ALA A 56 -11.62 0.64 3.43
CA ALA A 56 -10.81 1.30 4.45
C ALA A 56 -9.71 2.17 3.80
N GLN A 57 -9.49 3.35 4.38
CA GLN A 57 -8.43 4.26 3.95
C GLN A 57 -7.24 4.15 4.90
N VAL A 58 -6.04 4.11 4.37
CA VAL A 58 -4.79 4.04 5.13
C VAL A 58 -3.85 5.16 4.73
N ALA A 59 -3.09 5.68 5.69
CA ALA A 59 -1.86 6.43 5.42
C ALA A 59 -0.73 5.41 5.27
N LEU A 60 0.10 5.57 4.25
CA LEU A 60 1.15 4.63 3.86
C LEU A 60 2.48 5.35 3.70
N ARG A 61 3.54 4.72 4.20
CA ARG A 61 4.94 5.15 4.07
C ARG A 61 5.78 4.00 3.55
N LEU A 62 6.50 4.24 2.45
CA LEU A 62 7.41 3.27 1.85
C LEU A 62 8.51 3.98 1.05
N ARG A 63 9.60 3.27 0.76
CA ARG A 63 10.64 3.74 -0.16
C ARG A 63 10.29 3.34 -1.59
N MET A 64 9.88 4.29 -2.41
CA MET A 64 9.51 4.02 -3.80
C MET A 64 10.75 3.62 -4.60
N PRO A 65 10.76 2.45 -5.27
CA PRO A 65 11.85 2.04 -6.15
C PRO A 65 12.01 2.98 -7.35
N SER A 66 13.24 3.15 -7.82
CA SER A 66 13.58 4.00 -8.96
C SER A 66 12.96 3.53 -10.27
N GLU A 67 12.75 2.22 -10.40
CA GLU A 67 12.10 1.56 -11.53
C GLU A 67 10.64 1.98 -11.68
N ILE A 68 10.02 2.39 -10.56
CA ILE A 68 8.67 2.92 -10.54
C ILE A 68 8.74 4.44 -10.69
N SER A 69 9.43 5.14 -9.78
CA SER A 69 9.41 6.61 -9.71
C SER A 69 10.11 7.32 -10.88
N GLY A 70 10.96 6.63 -11.64
CA GLY A 70 11.79 7.22 -12.70
C GLY A 70 12.93 8.11 -12.20
N ILE A 71 13.11 8.21 -10.88
CA ILE A 71 14.16 8.99 -10.20
C ILE A 71 14.81 8.16 -9.09
N SER A 72 15.84 8.68 -8.43
CA SER A 72 16.45 8.02 -7.27
C SER A 72 15.40 7.60 -6.23
N ALA A 73 15.55 6.38 -5.71
CA ALA A 73 14.61 5.82 -4.74
C ALA A 73 14.44 6.75 -3.52
N SER A 74 13.20 7.09 -3.20
CA SER A 74 12.84 8.11 -2.20
C SER A 74 11.73 7.63 -1.28
N GLU A 75 11.70 8.13 -0.05
CA GLU A 75 10.58 7.88 0.86
C GLU A 75 9.36 8.68 0.37
N VAL A 76 8.22 8.00 0.28
CA VAL A 76 6.95 8.61 -0.10
C VAL A 76 5.91 8.40 0.99
N HIS A 77 5.10 9.43 1.18
CA HIS A 77 3.88 9.36 2.00
C HIS A 77 2.68 9.43 1.07
N CYS A 78 1.71 8.55 1.26
CA CYS A 78 0.49 8.56 0.47
C CYS A 78 -0.72 8.10 1.27
N THR A 79 -1.90 8.53 0.86
CA THR A 79 -3.16 7.90 1.27
C THR A 79 -3.55 6.87 0.22
N ALA A 80 -4.05 5.73 0.69
CA ALA A 80 -4.51 4.67 -0.17
C ALA A 80 -5.79 4.05 0.37
N ARG A 81 -6.57 3.43 -0.51
CA ARG A 81 -7.81 2.73 -0.17
C ARG A 81 -7.69 1.25 -0.45
N VAL A 82 -8.17 0.43 0.48
CA VAL A 82 -8.30 -1.01 0.27
C VAL A 82 -9.36 -1.26 -0.78
N ILE A 83 -8.96 -1.85 -1.91
CA ILE A 83 -9.86 -2.18 -3.02
C ILE A 83 -10.14 -3.68 -3.14
N ARG A 84 -9.29 -4.53 -2.54
CA ARG A 84 -9.50 -5.98 -2.48
C ARG A 84 -8.78 -6.60 -1.29
N ILE A 85 -9.33 -7.69 -0.78
CA ILE A 85 -8.71 -8.59 0.19
C ILE A 85 -8.59 -9.97 -0.47
N GLN A 86 -7.49 -10.65 -0.20
CA GLN A 86 -7.19 -12.00 -0.64
C GLN A 86 -6.85 -12.85 0.59
N GLU A 87 -7.58 -13.93 0.79
CA GLU A 87 -7.30 -14.88 1.87
C GLU A 87 -6.02 -15.66 1.56
N SER A 88 -5.24 -15.98 2.61
CA SER A 88 -4.07 -16.84 2.49
C SER A 88 -4.45 -18.28 2.86
N ASP A 89 -4.00 -19.25 2.06
CA ASP A 89 -4.21 -20.67 2.31
C ASP A 89 -3.46 -21.16 3.56
N SER A 90 -2.37 -20.50 3.94
CA SER A 90 -1.49 -20.88 5.06
C SER A 90 -1.89 -20.29 6.41
N GLY A 91 -2.95 -19.47 6.46
CA GLY A 91 -3.44 -18.81 7.67
C GLY A 91 -2.49 -17.70 8.19
N GLY A 92 -3.05 -16.78 8.97
CA GLY A 92 -2.28 -15.76 9.71
C GLY A 92 -1.96 -14.46 8.96
N LEU A 93 -1.98 -14.45 7.62
CA LEU A 93 -1.83 -13.24 6.82
C LEU A 93 -2.99 -13.10 5.83
N VAL A 94 -3.35 -11.86 5.52
CA VAL A 94 -4.24 -11.51 4.42
C VAL A 94 -3.50 -10.66 3.40
N GLY A 95 -3.79 -10.93 2.12
CA GLY A 95 -3.29 -10.16 1.00
C GLY A 95 -4.18 -8.95 0.77
N VAL A 96 -3.60 -7.76 0.71
CA VAL A 96 -4.34 -6.50 0.65
C VAL A 96 -3.94 -5.74 -0.59
N GLY A 97 -4.91 -5.50 -1.48
CA GLY A 97 -4.73 -4.61 -2.63
C GLY A 97 -5.15 -3.19 -2.28
N LEU A 98 -4.20 -2.27 -2.34
CA LEU A 98 -4.37 -0.85 -2.10
C LEU A 98 -4.33 -0.08 -3.42
N ARG A 99 -5.24 0.88 -3.58
CA ARG A 99 -5.18 1.92 -4.61
C ARG A 99 -4.71 3.22 -3.97
N ILE A 100 -3.61 3.76 -4.44
CA ILE A 100 -3.09 5.07 -4.00
C ILE A 100 -4.07 6.13 -4.48
N GLU A 101 -4.54 6.97 -3.56
CA GLU A 101 -5.48 8.07 -3.84
C GLU A 101 -4.76 9.41 -3.91
N ARG A 102 -3.73 9.61 -3.09
CA ARG A 102 -2.96 10.87 -3.06
C ARG A 102 -1.54 10.65 -2.56
N TYR A 103 -0.57 11.31 -3.17
CA TYR A 103 0.78 11.49 -2.62
C TYR A 103 0.86 12.79 -1.81
N HIS A 104 1.59 12.76 -0.70
CA HIS A 104 1.87 13.92 0.13
C HIS A 104 3.31 14.39 -0.11
N ALA A 105 3.51 15.71 -0.12
CA ALA A 105 4.85 16.28 -0.21
C ALA A 105 5.64 15.95 1.07
N THR A 106 6.91 15.61 0.91
CA THR A 106 7.84 15.27 2.01
C THR A 106 8.07 16.42 3.01
N GLY A 107 7.61 17.65 2.71
CA GLY A 107 7.62 18.79 3.63
C GLY A 107 6.47 18.83 4.65
N GLU A 108 5.43 18.00 4.50
CA GLU A 108 4.22 18.00 5.34
C GLU A 108 4.40 17.18 6.65
N ARG A 109 5.62 17.21 7.23
CA ARG A 109 6.03 16.40 8.40
C ARG A 109 5.23 16.68 9.67
N GLU A 110 4.50 17.80 9.73
CA GLU A 110 4.08 18.40 11.00
C GLU A 110 2.65 18.04 11.46
N ARG A 111 1.87 17.28 10.67
CA ARG A 111 0.49 16.90 11.04
C ARG A 111 0.30 15.47 11.57
N TRP A 112 1.36 14.66 11.63
CA TRP A 112 1.29 13.27 12.16
C TRP A 112 1.69 13.14 13.63
N ALA A 113 2.01 14.24 14.30
CA ALA A 113 2.49 14.28 15.69
C ALA A 113 1.52 15.01 16.65
N SER A 114 0.24 15.14 16.28
CA SER A 114 -0.81 15.68 17.16
C SER A 114 -1.85 14.64 17.47
#